data_AF-A0A2V5TJC1-F1
#
_entry.id   AF-A0A2V5TJC1-F1
#
_cell.length_a   1.000
_cell.length_b   1.000
_cell.length_c   1.000
_cell.angle_alpha   90.00
_cell.angle_beta   90.00
_cell.angle_gamma   90.00
#
_symmetry.space_group_name_H-M   'P 1'
#
loop_
_entity.id
_entity.type
_entity.pdbx_description
1 polymer ?
#
loop_
_entity_poly.entity_id
_entity_poly.type
_entity_poly.pdbx_seq_one_letter_code
_entity_poly.pdbx_strand_id
1 'polypeptide(L)'
;MRSNQIRPTPIMRVVLVVISVLTSISLQLKDGIGAQDGDFTAGIFGRELPADAPTKYREDYLLAPSSISPDKKLALIYPKEGDEFPTQPESGTADNYLVTLDPFRILGALPVAYFENINHKGLSVNWAKDSSAAVIVNQGKWSPRCVIAFELEEGQIVHQRELSQAVSDFLHVDYDKCAPDDFMEIALSGSWKLNAKNQVVVKCVSDSNGKGIPRKKSWRARFEGLWSVAEEKWLQQKVTPVFCRTYRVSDLPR
;
A
#
# COMPACT_ATOMS: atom_id res chain seq x y z
N MET A 1 28.01 -77.60 -20.66
CA MET A 1 27.93 -76.13 -20.87
C MET A 1 26.66 -75.63 -20.20
N ARG A 2 26.79 -75.02 -19.02
CA ARG A 2 25.69 -74.45 -18.22
C ARG A 2 25.55 -72.97 -18.59
N SER A 3 24.40 -72.58 -19.13
CA SER A 3 24.03 -71.17 -19.32
C SER A 3 23.26 -70.70 -18.09
N ASN A 4 23.92 -69.90 -17.25
CA ASN A 4 23.30 -69.22 -16.11
C ASN A 4 22.49 -68.03 -16.62
N GLN A 5 21.16 -68.14 -16.57
CA GLN A 5 20.29 -66.98 -16.71
C GLN A 5 20.25 -66.19 -15.39
N ILE A 6 20.82 -64.99 -15.43
CA ILE A 6 20.74 -63.99 -14.36
C ILE A 6 19.40 -63.28 -14.52
N ARG A 7 18.51 -63.40 -13.52
CA ARG A 7 17.27 -62.61 -13.44
C ARG A 7 17.60 -61.20 -12.96
N PRO A 8 17.03 -60.13 -13.55
CA PRO A 8 17.18 -58.78 -13.04
C PRO A 8 16.27 -58.57 -11.82
N THR A 9 16.87 -58.08 -10.73
CA THR A 9 16.19 -57.61 -9.52
C THR A 9 15.41 -56.31 -9.83
N PRO A 10 14.17 -56.14 -9.36
CA PRO A 10 13.46 -54.89 -9.57
C PRO A 10 14.05 -53.79 -8.67
N ILE A 11 14.54 -52.72 -9.30
CA ILE A 11 14.89 -51.46 -8.63
C ILE A 11 13.58 -50.84 -8.14
N MET A 12 13.34 -50.94 -6.84
CA MET A 12 12.22 -50.31 -6.15
C MET A 12 12.42 -48.79 -6.22
N ARG A 13 11.64 -48.11 -7.08
CA ARG A 13 11.54 -46.65 -7.08
C ARG A 13 10.85 -46.21 -5.79
N VAL A 14 11.62 -45.72 -4.84
CA VAL A 14 11.11 -44.99 -3.68
C VAL A 14 10.56 -43.66 -4.19
N VAL A 15 9.25 -43.58 -4.36
CA VAL A 15 8.55 -42.31 -4.55
C VAL A 15 8.46 -41.66 -3.18
N LEU A 16 9.30 -40.66 -2.94
CA LEU A 16 9.23 -39.83 -1.75
C LEU A 16 7.97 -38.97 -1.84
N VAL A 17 6.88 -39.40 -1.20
CA VAL A 17 5.69 -38.56 -1.00
C VAL A 17 6.04 -37.57 0.11
N VAL A 18 6.37 -36.33 -0.26
CA VAL A 18 6.49 -35.22 0.69
C VAL A 18 5.08 -34.85 1.13
N ILE A 19 4.64 -35.40 2.26
CA ILE A 19 3.44 -34.94 2.95
C ILE A 19 3.83 -33.63 3.63
N SER A 20 3.53 -32.51 2.97
CA SER A 20 3.59 -31.18 3.56
C SER A 20 2.55 -31.11 4.67
N VAL A 21 2.95 -31.36 5.91
CA VAL A 21 2.14 -31.06 7.09
C VAL A 21 2.03 -29.54 7.18
N LEU A 22 0.94 -28.99 6.65
CA LEU A 22 0.49 -27.63 6.94
C LEU A 22 0.08 -27.59 8.41
N THR A 23 1.05 -27.40 9.30
CA THR A 23 0.76 -26.88 10.63
C THR A 23 0.20 -25.48 10.44
N SER A 24 -1.12 -25.38 10.55
CA SER A 24 -1.83 -24.12 10.66
C SER A 24 -1.37 -23.46 11.97
N ILE A 25 -0.30 -22.67 11.91
CA ILE A 25 0.07 -21.80 13.02
C ILE A 25 -1.01 -20.74 13.08
N SER A 26 -2.01 -20.95 13.95
CA SER A 26 -2.85 -19.87 14.46
C SER A 26 -1.94 -18.88 15.18
N LEU A 27 -1.51 -17.83 14.49
CA LEU A 27 -0.90 -16.65 15.09
C LEU A 27 -1.95 -15.95 15.95
N GLN A 28 -2.09 -16.42 17.19
CA GLN A 28 -2.63 -15.61 18.27
C GLN A 28 -1.60 -14.50 18.53
N LEU A 29 -1.84 -13.31 17.99
CA LEU A 29 -1.13 -12.10 18.40
C LEU A 29 -1.54 -11.80 19.86
N LYS A 30 -0.78 -12.32 20.81
CA LYS A 30 -0.58 -11.70 22.11
C LYS A 30 0.71 -10.91 21.98
N ASP A 31 0.58 -9.61 21.76
CA ASP A 31 1.43 -8.56 22.33
C ASP A 31 0.82 -7.20 21.99
N GLY A 32 0.79 -6.33 23.00
CA GLY A 32 -0.12 -5.21 23.12
C GLY A 32 -0.09 -4.22 21.96
N ILE A 33 -1.30 -3.92 21.46
CA ILE A 33 -1.59 -2.72 20.68
C ILE A 33 -1.53 -1.54 21.66
N GLY A 34 -0.30 -1.11 21.97
CA GLY A 34 0.01 0.20 22.53
C GLY A 34 0.48 1.12 21.40
N ALA A 35 -0.42 1.41 20.47
CA ALA A 35 -0.31 2.61 19.65
C ALA A 35 -1.42 3.52 20.17
N GLN A 36 -1.04 4.64 20.78
CA GLN A 36 -1.99 5.67 21.17
C GLN A 36 -2.84 6.00 19.94
N ASP A 37 -4.15 5.82 20.09
CA ASP A 37 -5.14 6.39 19.19
C ASP A 37 -5.00 7.91 19.29
N GLY A 38 -4.14 8.46 18.44
CA GLY A 38 -4.06 9.88 18.20
C GLY A 38 -5.33 10.29 17.47
N ASP A 39 -6.26 10.83 18.24
CA ASP A 39 -7.45 11.52 17.78
C ASP A 39 -7.06 12.52 16.68
N PHE A 40 -7.58 12.29 15.47
CA PHE A 40 -7.20 13.00 14.23
C PHE A 40 -7.87 14.39 14.20
N THR A 41 -7.42 15.32 15.04
CA THR A 41 -7.87 16.72 14.97
C THR A 41 -6.73 17.71 15.31
N ALA A 42 -5.93 18.10 14.31
CA ALA A 42 -5.16 19.36 14.35
C ALA A 42 -4.61 19.79 12.98
N GLY A 43 -5.26 20.79 12.35
CA GLY A 43 -4.73 21.62 11.25
C GLY A 43 -5.05 21.12 9.83
N ILE A 44 -6.20 21.52 9.28
CA ILE A 44 -6.75 21.08 7.98
C ILE A 44 -6.17 21.88 6.80
N PHE A 45 -5.13 22.69 7.02
CA PHE A 45 -4.50 23.52 5.98
C PHE A 45 -2.98 23.36 5.99
N GLY A 46 -2.37 23.40 4.81
CA GLY A 46 -0.92 23.46 4.63
C GLY A 46 -0.28 24.58 5.44
N ARG A 47 0.95 24.35 5.89
CA ARG A 47 1.76 25.35 6.61
C ARG A 47 2.81 25.96 5.68
N GLU A 48 3.18 27.20 5.96
CA GLU A 48 4.35 27.81 5.31
C GLU A 48 5.62 27.01 5.64
N LEU A 49 6.56 27.00 4.70
CA LEU A 49 7.86 26.38 4.89
C LEU A 49 8.75 27.21 5.83
N PRO A 50 9.75 26.59 6.48
CA PRO A 50 10.77 27.29 7.26
C PRO A 50 11.41 28.46 6.50
N ALA A 51 11.79 29.53 7.21
CA ALA A 51 12.30 30.76 6.61
C ALA A 51 13.62 30.58 5.82
N ASP A 52 14.41 29.56 6.19
CA ASP A 52 15.65 29.16 5.52
C ASP A 52 15.41 28.35 4.23
N ALA A 53 14.16 27.93 3.96
CA ALA A 53 13.82 27.30 2.70
C ALA A 53 14.04 28.27 1.50
N PRO A 54 14.55 27.80 0.35
CA PRO A 54 14.71 28.62 -0.84
C PRO A 54 13.40 29.30 -1.25
N THR A 55 13.49 30.56 -1.66
CA THR A 55 12.32 31.39 -2.04
C THR A 55 11.37 30.67 -2.99
N LYS A 56 11.90 30.02 -4.03
CA LYS A 56 11.10 29.25 -4.99
C LYS A 56 10.17 28.20 -4.35
N TYR A 57 10.59 27.56 -3.25
CA TYR A 57 9.73 26.60 -2.56
C TYR A 57 8.77 27.29 -1.59
N ARG A 58 9.20 28.37 -0.92
CA ARG A 58 8.31 29.14 -0.02
C ARG A 58 7.15 29.80 -0.75
N GLU A 59 7.37 30.23 -1.99
CA GLU A 59 6.35 30.85 -2.83
C GLU A 59 5.35 29.83 -3.36
N ASP A 60 5.82 28.66 -3.80
CA ASP A 60 4.99 27.73 -4.56
C ASP A 60 4.49 26.51 -3.77
N TYR A 61 5.02 26.24 -2.57
CA TYR A 61 4.72 25.02 -1.82
C TYR A 61 4.21 25.29 -0.40
N LEU A 62 3.47 24.31 0.12
CA LEU A 62 3.07 24.20 1.52
C LEU A 62 3.60 22.91 2.13
N LEU A 63 3.88 22.95 3.41
CA LEU A 63 4.18 21.79 4.24
C LEU A 63 2.89 21.08 4.64
N ALA A 64 2.82 19.76 4.44
CA ALA A 64 1.73 18.92 4.91
C ALA A 64 1.92 18.58 6.40
N PRO A 65 1.18 19.17 7.36
CA PRO A 65 1.50 19.05 8.78
C PRO A 65 1.33 17.62 9.30
N SER A 66 0.39 16.86 8.74
CA SER A 66 0.15 15.45 9.07
C SER A 66 1.28 14.50 8.64
N SER A 67 2.25 15.01 7.88
CA SER A 67 3.36 14.22 7.34
C SER A 67 4.66 14.37 8.12
N ILE A 68 4.71 15.26 9.12
CA ILE A 68 5.91 15.50 9.92
C ILE A 68 6.36 14.19 10.61
N SER A 69 7.63 13.84 10.48
CA SER A 69 8.21 12.65 11.09
C SER A 69 8.21 12.71 12.64
N PRO A 70 8.29 11.56 13.33
CA PRO A 70 8.36 11.50 14.79
C PRO A 70 9.47 12.37 15.40
N ASP A 71 10.63 12.45 14.75
CA ASP A 71 11.75 13.28 15.17
C ASP A 71 11.62 14.77 14.79
N LYS A 72 10.54 15.11 14.06
CA LYS A 72 10.19 16.46 13.57
C LYS A 72 11.19 17.05 12.58
N LYS A 73 12.04 16.23 11.96
CA LYS A 73 13.05 16.70 11.01
C LYS A 73 12.64 16.57 9.57
N LEU A 74 11.65 15.73 9.27
CA LEU A 74 11.22 15.43 7.92
C LEU A 74 9.75 15.77 7.74
N ALA A 75 9.37 16.19 6.54
CA ALA A 75 7.98 16.36 6.16
C ALA A 75 7.81 16.28 4.64
N LEU A 76 6.55 16.21 4.21
CA LEU A 76 6.14 16.34 2.82
C LEU A 76 5.77 17.78 2.52
N ILE A 77 6.15 18.24 1.34
CA ILE A 77 5.70 19.51 0.77
C ILE A 77 4.94 19.24 -0.53
N TYR A 78 3.93 20.07 -0.78
CA TYR A 78 3.09 19.99 -1.97
C TYR A 78 2.82 21.37 -2.55
N PRO A 79 2.53 21.48 -3.86
CA PRO A 79 2.29 22.77 -4.52
C PRO A 79 1.02 23.47 -3.97
N LYS A 80 1.07 24.80 -3.85
CA LYS A 80 -0.06 25.66 -3.43
C LYS A 80 -1.20 25.67 -4.44
N GLU A 81 -0.85 25.79 -5.71
CA GLU A 81 -1.80 25.78 -6.83
C GLU A 81 -1.68 24.44 -7.54
N GLY A 82 -2.77 23.69 -7.56
CA GLY A 82 -2.86 22.47 -8.34
C GLY A 82 -3.38 22.82 -9.72
N ASP A 83 -2.51 22.81 -10.73
CA ASP A 83 -3.01 22.68 -12.10
C ASP A 83 -3.70 21.32 -12.18
N GLU A 84 -5.02 21.35 -12.34
CA GLU A 84 -5.84 20.19 -12.69
C GLU A 84 -5.35 19.64 -14.04
N PHE A 85 -4.32 18.79 -14.02
CA PHE A 85 -3.70 18.14 -15.18
C PHE A 85 -3.18 19.11 -16.27
N PRO A 86 -1.90 18.91 -16.64
CA PRO A 86 -1.69 18.44 -17.99
C PRO A 86 -0.97 17.11 -17.95
N THR A 87 -1.59 16.11 -18.57
CA THR A 87 -0.86 15.09 -19.30
C THR A 87 -0.07 15.79 -20.42
N GLN A 88 1.05 16.43 -20.10
CA GLN A 88 2.08 16.80 -21.07
C GLN A 88 3.48 16.58 -20.49
N PRO A 89 4.41 15.98 -21.24
CA PRO A 89 5.77 15.70 -20.76
C PRO A 89 6.71 16.94 -20.75
N GLU A 90 6.23 18.15 -21.02
CA GLU A 90 7.12 19.27 -21.43
C GLU A 90 7.06 20.55 -20.57
N SER A 91 6.34 20.54 -19.44
CA SER A 91 6.47 21.60 -18.43
C SER A 91 6.41 20.96 -17.06
N GLY A 92 7.47 21.14 -16.27
CA GLY A 92 7.71 20.42 -15.02
C GLY A 92 6.46 20.38 -14.14
N THR A 93 5.88 19.20 -14.02
CA THR A 93 4.85 18.92 -13.02
C THR A 93 5.44 19.24 -11.65
N ALA A 94 4.72 20.04 -10.87
CA ALA A 94 5.14 20.37 -9.52
C ALA A 94 5.02 19.10 -8.66
N ASP A 95 6.12 18.35 -8.56
CA ASP A 95 6.19 17.11 -7.79
C ASP A 95 5.96 17.37 -6.31
N ASN A 96 5.42 16.37 -5.60
CA ASN A 96 5.47 16.38 -4.15
C ASN A 96 6.86 15.94 -3.69
N TYR A 97 7.40 16.58 -2.65
CA TYR A 97 8.75 16.28 -2.19
C TYR A 97 8.77 15.84 -0.73
N LEU A 98 9.65 14.89 -0.42
CA LEU A 98 10.14 14.69 0.95
C LEU A 98 11.26 15.70 1.21
N VAL A 99 11.18 16.40 2.33
CA VAL A 99 12.17 17.40 2.73
C VAL A 99 12.66 17.18 4.15
N THR A 100 13.86 17.67 4.42
CA THR A 100 14.34 18.00 5.77
C THR A 100 13.91 19.42 6.12
N LEU A 101 13.64 19.67 7.39
CA LEU A 101 13.11 20.95 7.89
C LEU A 101 14.18 21.87 8.49
N ASP A 102 15.33 21.32 8.91
CA ASP A 102 16.43 22.08 9.51
C ASP A 102 17.78 21.33 9.35
N PRO A 103 18.68 21.78 8.45
CA PRO A 103 18.45 22.82 7.45
C PRO A 103 17.47 22.33 6.38
N PHE A 104 16.74 23.24 5.72
CA PHE A 104 15.85 22.85 4.64
C PHE A 104 16.61 22.21 3.45
N ARG A 105 16.27 20.96 3.11
CA ARG A 105 16.77 20.28 1.91
C ARG A 105 15.74 19.31 1.36
N ILE A 106 15.58 19.29 0.04
CA ILE A 106 14.80 18.26 -0.67
C ILE A 106 15.59 16.95 -0.69
N LEU A 107 14.93 15.89 -0.24
CA LEU A 107 15.47 14.53 -0.27
C LEU A 107 15.10 13.78 -1.55
N GLY A 108 13.92 14.05 -2.11
CA GLY A 108 13.49 13.45 -3.37
C GLY A 108 12.03 13.73 -3.69
N ALA A 109 11.68 13.52 -4.95
CA ALA A 109 10.30 13.55 -5.42
C ALA A 109 9.59 12.26 -5.04
N LEU A 110 8.35 12.39 -4.60
CA LEU A 110 7.45 11.28 -4.34
C LEU A 110 6.43 11.23 -5.47
N PRO A 111 6.19 10.05 -6.09
CA PRO A 111 5.18 9.88 -7.13
C PRO A 111 3.76 9.88 -6.53
N VAL A 112 3.45 10.92 -5.77
CA VAL A 112 2.13 11.22 -5.22
C VAL A 112 1.63 12.46 -5.95
N ALA A 113 0.54 12.34 -6.70
CA ALA A 113 -0.23 13.51 -7.12
C ALA A 113 -1.18 13.89 -5.97
N TYR A 114 -0.69 14.65 -4.99
CA TYR A 114 -1.48 15.19 -3.88
C TYR A 114 -1.58 16.70 -3.98
N PHE A 115 -2.82 17.19 -3.89
CA PHE A 115 -3.18 18.59 -3.71
C PHE A 115 -4.26 18.66 -2.62
N GLU A 116 -4.25 19.74 -1.87
CA GLU A 116 -5.26 20.01 -0.84
C GLU A 116 -6.64 20.25 -1.50
N ASN A 117 -7.72 19.82 -0.86
CA ASN A 117 -9.13 19.97 -1.29
C ASN A 117 -9.64 19.16 -2.50
N ILE A 118 -8.79 18.55 -3.35
CA ILE A 118 -9.25 17.61 -4.42
C ILE A 118 -9.54 16.21 -3.85
N ASN A 119 -8.83 15.82 -2.78
CA ASN A 119 -8.90 14.50 -2.20
C ASN A 119 -9.82 14.51 -0.97
N HIS A 120 -11.04 13.98 -1.10
CA HIS A 120 -12.07 13.90 -0.04
C HIS A 120 -11.61 13.23 1.28
N LYS A 121 -10.39 12.68 1.37
CA LYS A 121 -9.85 11.98 2.54
C LYS A 121 -8.39 12.31 2.89
N GLY A 122 -7.73 13.22 2.17
CA GLY A 122 -6.40 13.75 2.52
C GLY A 122 -5.19 12.83 2.28
N LEU A 123 -4.04 13.25 2.84
CA LEU A 123 -2.76 12.54 2.84
C LEU A 123 -2.51 11.96 4.24
N SER A 124 -2.24 10.66 4.33
CA SER A 124 -1.86 10.02 5.59
C SER A 124 -0.47 9.40 5.48
N VAL A 125 0.36 9.61 6.50
CA VAL A 125 1.71 9.06 6.58
C VAL A 125 1.83 8.24 7.86
N ASN A 126 2.36 7.03 7.73
CA ASN A 126 2.71 6.19 8.86
C ASN A 126 4.22 5.96 8.87
N TRP A 127 4.88 6.60 9.82
CA TRP A 127 6.33 6.56 10.01
C TRP A 127 6.76 5.38 10.87
N ALA A 128 7.97 4.89 10.61
CA ALA A 128 8.77 4.15 11.57
C ALA A 128 9.08 5.04 12.78
N LYS A 129 9.24 4.45 13.97
CA LYS A 129 9.46 5.21 15.22
C LYS A 129 10.73 6.05 15.21
N ASP A 130 11.74 5.59 14.50
CA ASP A 130 13.04 6.26 14.33
C ASP A 130 13.09 7.17 13.10
N SER A 131 11.96 7.36 12.41
CA SER A 131 11.85 8.15 11.17
C SER A 131 12.66 7.62 9.98
N SER A 132 13.15 6.38 10.04
CA SER A 132 13.96 5.75 8.98
C SER A 132 13.14 5.30 7.76
N ALA A 133 11.85 5.05 7.93
CA ALA A 133 10.97 4.60 6.85
C ALA A 133 9.56 5.17 7.02
N ALA A 134 8.79 5.23 5.94
CA ALA A 134 7.37 5.53 6.02
C ALA A 134 6.55 4.80 4.95
N VAL A 135 5.25 4.67 5.22
CA VAL A 135 4.24 4.43 4.19
C VAL A 135 3.31 5.63 4.09
N ILE A 136 3.17 6.16 2.89
CA ILE A 136 2.30 7.27 2.53
C ILE A 136 1.10 6.70 1.79
N VAL A 137 -0.10 7.10 2.19
CA VAL A 137 -1.34 6.80 1.48
C VAL A 137 -1.97 8.11 1.04
N ASN A 138 -2.04 8.30 -0.28
CA ASN A 138 -2.79 9.40 -0.88
C ASN A 138 -4.23 8.94 -1.09
N GLN A 139 -5.15 9.43 -0.28
CA GLN A 139 -6.50 8.90 -0.24
C GLN A 139 -7.32 9.46 -1.40
N GLY A 140 -7.93 8.57 -2.19
CA GLY A 140 -9.01 8.93 -3.10
C GLY A 140 -10.39 8.76 -2.45
N LYS A 141 -11.44 9.01 -3.23
CA LYS A 141 -12.84 8.91 -2.77
C LYS A 141 -13.20 7.50 -2.30
N TRP A 142 -12.79 6.49 -3.08
CA TRP A 142 -13.18 5.09 -2.89
C TRP A 142 -11.99 4.13 -2.73
N SER A 143 -10.81 4.55 -3.18
CA SER A 143 -9.55 3.81 -3.15
C SER A 143 -8.42 4.82 -2.96
N PRO A 144 -7.29 4.46 -2.34
CA PRO A 144 -6.05 5.21 -2.49
C PRO A 144 -5.77 5.49 -3.96
N ARG A 145 -5.32 6.70 -4.27
CA ARG A 145 -4.76 7.03 -5.59
C ARG A 145 -3.39 6.41 -5.77
N CYS A 146 -2.61 6.37 -4.69
CA CYS A 146 -1.37 5.62 -4.61
C CYS A 146 -1.02 5.32 -3.15
N VAL A 147 -0.17 4.32 -2.97
CA VAL A 147 0.44 3.96 -1.68
C VAL A 147 1.94 3.83 -1.91
N ILE A 148 2.72 4.68 -1.27
CA ILE A 148 4.18 4.68 -1.43
C ILE A 148 4.81 4.24 -0.13
N ALA A 149 5.74 3.30 -0.21
CA ALA A 149 6.63 2.96 0.89
C ALA A 149 8.05 3.38 0.53
N PHE A 150 8.77 3.96 1.48
CA PHE A 150 10.17 4.35 1.29
C PHE A 150 11.00 4.13 2.56
N GLU A 151 12.31 4.03 2.36
CA GLU A 151 13.31 3.93 3.42
C GLU A 151 14.44 4.93 3.17
N LEU A 152 14.96 5.44 4.27
CA LEU A 152 16.04 6.41 4.35
C LEU A 152 17.28 5.78 4.97
N GLU A 153 18.41 5.94 4.30
CA GLU A 153 19.74 5.70 4.89
C GLU A 153 20.59 6.95 4.69
N GLU A 154 21.30 7.35 5.74
CA GLU A 154 22.18 8.54 5.73
C GLU A 154 21.49 9.81 5.21
N GLY A 155 20.18 9.93 5.47
CA GLY A 155 19.37 11.07 5.04
C GLY A 155 19.06 11.11 3.54
N GLN A 156 19.17 9.99 2.82
CA GLN A 156 18.78 9.85 1.41
C GLN A 156 17.74 8.73 1.27
N ILE A 157 16.83 8.86 0.30
CA ILE A 157 15.90 7.78 -0.05
C ILE A 157 16.70 6.68 -0.77
N VAL A 158 16.78 5.50 -0.16
CA VAL A 158 17.48 4.33 -0.73
C VAL A 158 16.53 3.31 -1.35
N HIS A 159 15.31 3.22 -0.84
CA HIS A 159 14.24 2.40 -1.40
C HIS A 159 12.96 3.21 -1.51
N GLN A 160 12.23 3.03 -2.61
CA GLN A 160 10.95 3.70 -2.84
C GLN A 160 10.08 2.89 -3.79
N ARG A 161 8.86 2.54 -3.36
CA ARG A 161 7.95 1.72 -4.15
C ARG A 161 6.49 2.15 -4.04
N GLU A 162 5.79 2.20 -5.18
CA GLU A 162 4.33 2.25 -5.24
C GLU A 162 3.76 0.82 -5.09
N LEU A 163 2.86 0.63 -4.14
CA LEU A 163 2.34 -0.69 -3.76
C LEU A 163 0.89 -0.93 -4.16
N SER A 164 0.10 0.11 -4.40
CA SER A 164 -1.33 -0.05 -4.64
C SER A 164 -1.63 -0.74 -5.97
N GLN A 165 -0.84 -0.47 -7.02
CA GLN A 165 -1.01 -1.14 -8.32
C GLN A 165 -0.77 -2.64 -8.20
N ALA A 166 0.32 -3.06 -7.55
CA ALA A 166 0.63 -4.48 -7.38
C ALA A 166 -0.47 -5.24 -6.60
N VAL A 167 -1.05 -4.61 -5.59
CA VAL A 167 -2.18 -5.20 -4.84
C VAL A 167 -3.44 -5.28 -5.72
N SER A 168 -3.70 -4.27 -6.54
CA SER A 168 -4.78 -4.30 -7.53
C SER A 168 -4.58 -5.46 -8.51
N ASP A 169 -3.36 -5.66 -9.03
CA ASP A 169 -3.04 -6.74 -9.97
C ASP A 169 -3.27 -8.13 -9.35
N PHE A 170 -2.90 -8.33 -8.07
CA PHE A 170 -3.19 -9.59 -7.38
C PHE A 170 -4.69 -9.87 -7.25
N LEU A 171 -5.48 -8.83 -6.97
CA LEU A 171 -6.93 -8.93 -6.86
C LEU A 171 -7.60 -9.14 -8.22
N HIS A 172 -7.06 -8.55 -9.29
CA HIS A 172 -7.57 -8.68 -10.65
C HIS A 172 -7.67 -10.14 -11.11
N VAL A 173 -6.70 -10.99 -10.74
CA VAL A 173 -6.73 -12.42 -11.09
C VAL A 173 -7.97 -13.13 -10.53
N ASP A 174 -8.44 -12.76 -9.33
CA ASP A 174 -9.66 -13.34 -8.74
C ASP A 174 -10.94 -12.67 -9.28
N TYR A 175 -10.88 -11.35 -9.50
CA TYR A 175 -11.95 -10.58 -10.11
C TYR A 175 -12.32 -11.12 -11.50
N ASP A 176 -11.33 -11.35 -12.36
CA ASP A 176 -11.51 -11.83 -13.74
C ASP A 176 -12.11 -13.23 -13.77
N LYS A 177 -11.70 -14.11 -12.84
CA LYS A 177 -12.30 -15.44 -12.68
C LYS A 177 -13.77 -15.34 -12.28
N CYS A 178 -14.12 -14.35 -11.47
CA CYS A 178 -15.51 -14.14 -11.10
C CYS A 178 -16.32 -13.59 -12.27
N ALA A 179 -15.79 -12.67 -13.07
CA ALA A 179 -16.50 -11.96 -14.13
C ALA A 179 -17.84 -11.35 -13.65
N PRO A 180 -17.81 -10.33 -12.76
CA PRO A 180 -19.02 -9.65 -12.29
C PRO A 180 -19.65 -8.79 -13.39
N ASP A 181 -20.93 -8.42 -13.20
CA ASP A 181 -21.73 -7.74 -14.24
C ASP A 181 -21.35 -6.27 -14.48
N ASP A 182 -20.80 -5.60 -13.46
CA ASP A 182 -20.39 -4.20 -13.54
C ASP A 182 -18.86 -4.10 -13.47
N PHE A 183 -18.27 -3.41 -14.44
CA PHE A 183 -16.84 -3.07 -14.48
C PHE A 183 -16.59 -1.82 -13.67
N MET A 184 -16.48 -1.98 -12.35
CA MET A 184 -15.87 -0.99 -11.49
C MET A 184 -14.36 -1.23 -11.47
N GLU A 185 -13.56 -0.16 -11.48
CA GLU A 185 -12.15 -0.24 -11.11
C GLU A 185 -12.02 -0.88 -9.72
N ILE A 186 -11.01 -1.74 -9.52
CA ILE A 186 -10.76 -2.41 -8.25
C ILE A 186 -10.44 -1.36 -7.19
N ALA A 187 -11.43 -1.04 -6.36
CA ALA A 187 -11.27 -0.11 -5.26
C ALA A 187 -10.61 -0.81 -4.07
N LEU A 188 -9.50 -0.28 -3.57
CA LEU A 188 -8.76 -0.84 -2.44
C LEU A 188 -9.20 -0.15 -1.15
N SER A 189 -10.05 -0.79 -0.35
CA SER A 189 -10.44 -0.26 0.96
C SER A 189 -9.72 -1.01 2.07
N GLY A 190 -8.91 -0.32 2.87
CA GLY A 190 -8.13 -0.99 3.90
C GLY A 190 -7.08 -0.15 4.60
N SER A 191 -6.13 -0.85 5.23
CA SER A 191 -5.02 -0.23 5.98
C SER A 191 -3.67 -0.63 5.39
N TRP A 192 -2.77 0.35 5.39
CA TRP A 192 -1.37 0.23 4.99
C TRP A 192 -0.53 0.81 6.12
N LYS A 193 0.21 -0.02 6.84
CA LYS A 193 0.97 0.42 8.02
C LYS A 193 2.32 -0.26 8.06
N LEU A 194 3.36 0.47 8.43
CA LEU A 194 4.63 -0.09 8.84
C LEU A 194 4.48 -0.82 10.18
N ASN A 195 5.11 -1.97 10.28
CA ASN A 195 5.34 -2.64 11.55
C ASN A 195 6.70 -2.22 12.16
N ALA A 196 7.05 -2.79 13.31
CA ALA A 196 8.30 -2.49 14.01
C ALA A 196 9.59 -2.95 13.29
N LYS A 197 9.46 -3.69 12.18
CA LYS A 197 10.57 -4.14 11.33
C LYS A 197 10.63 -3.39 10.00
N ASN A 198 9.98 -2.23 9.91
CA ASN A 198 9.86 -1.45 8.67
C ASN A 198 9.28 -2.26 7.50
N GLN A 199 8.32 -3.14 7.78
CA GLN A 199 7.59 -3.88 6.74
C GLN A 199 6.17 -3.33 6.64
N VAL A 200 5.67 -3.17 5.42
CA VAL A 200 4.31 -2.71 5.17
C VAL A 200 3.34 -3.89 5.34
N VAL A 201 2.52 -3.81 6.36
CA VAL A 201 1.38 -4.69 6.59
C VAL A 201 0.19 -4.13 5.82
N VAL A 202 -0.31 -4.93 4.87
CA VAL A 202 -1.44 -4.57 4.01
C VAL A 202 -2.64 -5.44 4.37
N LYS A 203 -3.77 -4.81 4.64
CA LYS A 203 -5.07 -5.47 4.81
C LYS A 203 -6.11 -4.70 4.03
N CYS A 204 -6.55 -5.25 2.91
CA CYS A 204 -7.47 -4.61 1.99
C CYS A 204 -8.66 -5.51 1.68
N VAL A 205 -9.81 -4.90 1.47
CA VAL A 205 -11.00 -5.50 0.89
C VAL A 205 -11.31 -4.73 -0.39
N SER A 206 -11.68 -5.46 -1.44
CA SER A 206 -12.22 -4.87 -2.65
C SER A 206 -13.51 -5.56 -3.01
N ASP A 207 -14.45 -4.79 -3.56
CA ASP A 207 -15.70 -5.31 -4.08
C ASP A 207 -16.16 -4.55 -5.33
N SER A 208 -16.84 -5.27 -6.21
CA SER A 208 -17.33 -4.74 -7.48
C SER A 208 -18.70 -4.06 -7.37
N ASN A 209 -19.32 -4.08 -6.18
CA ASN A 209 -20.68 -3.61 -5.96
C ASN A 209 -20.81 -2.92 -4.60
N GLY A 210 -20.03 -1.85 -4.41
CA GLY A 210 -20.00 -1.10 -3.14
C GLY A 210 -21.31 -0.42 -2.78
N LYS A 211 -22.23 -0.27 -3.76
CA LYS A 211 -23.59 0.25 -3.56
C LYS A 211 -24.62 -0.84 -3.23
N GLY A 212 -24.25 -2.12 -3.30
CA GLY A 212 -25.13 -3.25 -3.00
C GLY A 212 -26.32 -3.39 -3.95
N ILE A 213 -26.14 -3.07 -5.23
CA ILE A 213 -27.19 -3.14 -6.26
C ILE A 213 -27.70 -4.58 -6.37
N PRO A 214 -28.98 -4.86 -6.05
CA PRO A 214 -29.52 -6.21 -6.09
C PRO A 214 -29.54 -6.79 -7.51
N ARG A 215 -29.49 -8.12 -7.61
CA ARG A 215 -29.61 -8.88 -8.87
C ARG A 215 -28.44 -8.71 -9.85
N LYS A 216 -27.37 -8.03 -9.44
CA LYS A 216 -26.10 -7.97 -10.17
C LYS A 216 -25.15 -9.06 -9.69
N LYS A 217 -24.49 -9.77 -10.59
CA LYS A 217 -23.35 -10.62 -10.26
C LYS A 217 -22.23 -9.75 -9.73
N SER A 218 -21.79 -10.05 -8.52
CA SER A 218 -20.84 -9.23 -7.78
C SER A 218 -19.71 -10.09 -7.23
N TRP A 219 -18.59 -9.43 -7.03
CA TRP A 219 -17.37 -9.99 -6.50
C TRP A 219 -16.93 -9.23 -5.26
N ARG A 220 -16.37 -9.96 -4.29
CA ARG A 220 -15.61 -9.39 -3.16
C ARG A 220 -14.47 -10.32 -2.81
N ALA A 221 -13.29 -9.75 -2.60
CA ALA A 221 -12.13 -10.47 -2.09
C ALA A 221 -11.39 -9.64 -1.03
N ARG A 222 -10.58 -10.33 -0.24
CA ARG A 222 -9.64 -9.73 0.71
C ARG A 222 -8.21 -9.98 0.26
N PHE A 223 -7.39 -8.95 0.30
CA PHE A 223 -5.94 -9.06 0.20
C PHE A 223 -5.30 -8.87 1.58
N GLU A 224 -4.41 -9.78 1.95
CA GLU A 224 -3.54 -9.66 3.12
C GLU A 224 -2.10 -9.84 2.65
N GLY A 225 -1.23 -8.90 2.99
CA GLY A 225 0.16 -8.90 2.53
C GLY A 225 1.14 -8.32 3.54
N LEU A 226 2.39 -8.73 3.40
CA LEU A 226 3.54 -8.21 4.12
C LEU A 226 4.65 -7.93 3.10
N TRP A 227 4.98 -6.65 2.93
CA TRP A 227 6.02 -6.20 1.99
C TRP A 227 7.23 -5.67 2.76
N SER A 228 8.44 -6.09 2.38
CA SER A 228 9.69 -5.62 2.98
C SER A 228 10.17 -4.38 2.22
N VAL A 229 10.42 -3.28 2.94
CA VAL A 229 10.95 -2.05 2.33
C VAL A 229 12.39 -2.25 1.87
N ALA A 230 13.26 -2.69 2.78
CA ALA A 230 14.67 -2.94 2.48
C ALA A 230 14.93 -4.00 1.40
N GLU A 231 14.08 -5.04 1.32
CA GLU A 231 14.25 -6.10 0.30
C GLU A 231 13.41 -5.87 -0.97
N GLU A 232 12.63 -4.80 -1.00
CA GLU A 232 11.70 -4.41 -2.08
C GLU A 232 10.81 -5.53 -2.62
N LYS A 233 10.35 -6.44 -1.75
CA LYS A 233 9.58 -7.62 -2.17
C LYS A 233 8.47 -7.99 -1.20
N TRP A 234 7.47 -8.68 -1.75
CA TRP A 234 6.42 -9.33 -0.95
C TRP A 234 7.00 -10.54 -0.22
N LEU A 235 6.98 -10.50 1.11
CA LEU A 235 7.34 -11.63 1.97
C LEU A 235 6.16 -12.59 2.11
N GLN A 236 4.95 -12.04 2.14
CA GLN A 236 3.69 -12.78 2.18
C GLN A 236 2.64 -12.03 1.35
N GLN A 237 1.82 -12.78 0.64
CA GLN A 237 0.66 -12.25 -0.07
C GLN A 237 -0.41 -13.33 -0.16
N LYS A 238 -1.66 -12.95 0.09
CA LYS A 238 -2.80 -13.85 0.00
C LYS A 238 -4.03 -13.09 -0.47
N VAL A 239 -4.63 -13.58 -1.54
CA VAL A 239 -5.99 -13.20 -1.96
C VAL A 239 -6.93 -14.27 -1.44
N THR A 240 -7.95 -13.86 -0.69
CA THR A 240 -9.01 -14.73 -0.18
C THR A 240 -10.33 -14.29 -0.81
N PRO A 241 -10.92 -15.11 -1.71
CA PRO A 241 -12.25 -14.84 -2.24
C PRO A 241 -13.26 -14.83 -1.09
N VAL A 242 -14.10 -13.80 -1.02
CA VAL A 242 -15.17 -13.70 -0.02
C VAL A 242 -16.49 -14.16 -0.63
N PHE A 243 -16.84 -13.63 -1.79
CA PHE A 243 -17.93 -14.18 -2.60
C PHE A 243 -17.76 -13.82 -4.08
N CYS A 244 -18.35 -14.67 -4.93
CA CYS A 244 -18.61 -14.40 -6.33
C CYS A 244 -20.02 -14.93 -6.64
N ARG A 245 -21.02 -14.05 -6.64
CA ARG A 245 -22.43 -14.45 -6.81
C ARG A 245 -23.32 -13.26 -7.14
N THR A 246 -24.55 -13.55 -7.59
CA THR A 246 -25.60 -12.53 -7.70
C THR A 246 -25.95 -11.98 -6.32
N TYR A 247 -25.80 -10.65 -6.16
CA TYR A 247 -26.07 -9.92 -4.93
C TYR A 247 -27.55 -10.00 -4.58
N ARG A 248 -27.87 -10.47 -3.38
CA ARG A 248 -29.25 -10.60 -2.90
C ARG A 248 -29.60 -9.40 -2.04
N VAL A 249 -30.90 -9.08 -1.96
CA VAL A 249 -31.40 -8.03 -1.06
C VAL A 249 -31.02 -8.32 0.41
N SER A 250 -30.90 -9.60 0.78
CA SER A 250 -30.44 -10.03 2.11
C SER A 250 -28.96 -9.75 2.41
N ASP A 251 -28.16 -9.39 1.39
CA ASP A 251 -26.74 -9.05 1.55
C ASP A 251 -26.53 -7.56 1.88
N LEU A 252 -27.58 -6.72 1.85
CA LEU A 252 -27.51 -5.32 2.26
C LEU A 252 -27.30 -5.20 3.78
N PRO A 253 -26.42 -4.28 4.25
CA PRO A 253 -26.41 -3.89 5.66
C PRO A 253 -27.81 -3.44 6.06
N ARG A 254 -28.35 -3.98 7.17
CA ARG A 254 -29.64 -3.55 7.72
C ARG A 254 -29.58 -2.12 8.24
#